data_AF-A1VZH5-F1
#
_entry.id   AF-A1VZH5-F1
#
_cell.length_a   1.000
_cell.length_b   1.000
_cell.length_c   1.000
_cell.angle_alpha   90.00
_cell.angle_beta   90.00
_cell.angle_gamma   90.00
#
_symmetry.space_group_name_H-M   'P 1'
#
loop_
_entity.id
_entity.type
_entity.pdbx_description
1 polymer ?
#
loop_
_entity_poly.entity_id
_entity_poly.type
_entity_poly.pdbx_seq_one_letter_code
_entity_poly.pdbx_strand_id
1 'polypeptide(L)'
;MSLENFGNFLTLDEKHSFIKKYFKEFYTKDFKLFTSKDKHYRTRAELSFYHENDTLFYAMFDPKSKKKYIIEYLDFADEKICAFMPKLLEYLRQDDKLKEKLFGVEFLTTKQELSVTLLYHKNIEDIKSNLENLSNNLHINLIARSKGKKLIFKTENLRQTLNIQDRKIFYEFNNDCFIQPNTAINEKMITWVCEILNTQKRMDLLELYCGYGNFTLALAPFFFKVLATEISKSNINFALKNCELNNTTNIHFARLSSEELSLAIKKEREFFRLKDIRLDDFNFSHVLVDPPRAGLDKSVIDLIKKYENIIYISCNPITLKENLKELSLTHRVEEFALFDQFVNTPHLECGVFLSKV
;
A
#
# COMPACT_ATOMS: atom_id res chain seq x y z
N MET A 1 6.64 9.79 -9.56
CA MET A 1 6.40 11.21 -9.83
C MET A 1 4.95 11.53 -9.49
N SER A 2 4.66 12.76 -9.08
CA SER A 2 3.33 13.31 -8.78
C SER A 2 2.84 14.13 -9.97
N LEU A 3 1.61 14.66 -9.91
CA LEU A 3 1.15 15.65 -10.89
C LEU A 3 1.89 17.00 -10.79
N GLU A 4 2.81 17.18 -9.83
CA GLU A 4 3.55 18.43 -9.59
C GLU A 4 4.25 18.98 -10.83
N ASN A 5 4.74 18.08 -11.68
CA ASN A 5 5.42 18.45 -12.93
C ASN A 5 4.48 19.13 -13.94
N PHE A 6 3.17 18.98 -13.78
CA PHE A 6 2.14 19.56 -14.64
C PHE A 6 1.38 20.72 -13.97
N GLY A 7 1.53 20.89 -12.66
CA GLY A 7 0.84 21.90 -11.88
C GLY A 7 0.55 21.45 -10.45
N ASN A 8 0.09 22.38 -9.63
CA ASN A 8 -0.28 22.10 -8.24
C ASN A 8 -1.78 21.82 -8.14
N PHE A 9 -2.23 20.66 -8.63
CA PHE A 9 -3.62 20.23 -8.54
C PHE A 9 -3.88 19.63 -7.15
N LEU A 10 -4.59 20.35 -6.29
CA LEU A 10 -4.77 19.96 -4.89
C LEU A 10 -6.10 19.27 -4.64
N THR A 11 -7.15 19.73 -5.32
CA THR A 11 -8.50 19.19 -5.20
C THR A 11 -8.73 18.03 -6.18
N LEU A 12 -9.65 17.11 -5.86
CA LEU A 12 -9.97 16.02 -6.78
C LEU A 12 -10.54 16.54 -8.11
N ASP A 13 -11.30 17.63 -8.10
CA ASP A 13 -11.88 18.21 -9.32
C ASP A 13 -10.80 18.76 -10.27
N GLU A 14 -9.79 19.45 -9.74
CA GLU A 14 -8.63 19.91 -10.50
C GLU A 14 -7.85 18.72 -11.09
N LYS A 15 -7.56 17.71 -10.25
CA LYS A 15 -6.89 16.48 -10.67
C LYS A 15 -7.69 15.78 -11.77
N HIS A 16 -8.99 15.61 -11.60
CA HIS A 16 -9.87 14.97 -12.57
C HIS A 16 -9.92 15.74 -13.89
N SER A 17 -10.07 17.06 -13.86
CA SER A 17 -10.07 17.90 -15.06
C SER A 17 -8.77 17.77 -15.85
N PHE A 18 -7.62 17.73 -15.16
CA PHE A 18 -6.33 17.44 -15.78
C PHE A 18 -6.29 16.03 -16.38
N ILE A 19 -6.63 15.01 -15.59
CA ILE A 19 -6.56 13.59 -15.99
C ILE A 19 -7.45 13.29 -17.20
N LYS A 20 -8.67 13.85 -17.25
CA LYS A 20 -9.60 13.70 -18.37
C LYS A 20 -8.98 14.20 -19.69
N LYS A 21 -8.24 15.31 -19.66
CA LYS A 21 -7.50 15.81 -20.82
C LYS A 21 -6.27 14.95 -21.11
N TYR A 22 -5.55 14.56 -20.07
CA TYR A 22 -4.28 13.85 -20.17
C TYR A 22 -4.42 12.43 -20.75
N PHE A 23 -5.53 11.74 -20.48
CA PHE A 23 -5.84 10.38 -20.97
C PHE A 23 -6.88 10.33 -22.10
N LYS A 24 -7.26 11.48 -22.68
CA LYS A 24 -8.29 11.59 -23.72
C LYS A 24 -8.08 10.66 -24.92
N GLU A 25 -6.82 10.34 -25.24
CA GLU A 25 -6.46 9.44 -26.35
C GLU A 25 -6.80 7.96 -26.07
N PHE A 26 -6.92 7.55 -24.80
CA PHE A 26 -7.21 6.17 -24.40
C PHE A 26 -8.66 5.99 -23.91
N TYR A 27 -9.24 7.03 -23.32
CA TYR A 27 -10.54 6.95 -22.66
C TYR A 27 -11.30 8.27 -22.74
N THR A 28 -12.54 8.21 -23.25
CA THR A 28 -13.40 9.39 -23.49
C THR A 28 -14.72 9.34 -22.74
N LYS A 29 -15.06 8.19 -22.11
CA LYS A 29 -16.24 8.04 -21.25
C LYS A 29 -16.01 8.74 -19.89
N ASP A 30 -16.98 8.63 -18.99
CA ASP A 30 -16.89 9.23 -17.65
C ASP A 30 -15.95 8.44 -16.73
N PHE A 31 -15.22 9.16 -15.89
CA PHE A 31 -14.33 8.60 -14.88
C PHE A 31 -15.14 8.38 -13.59
N LYS A 32 -14.97 7.23 -12.94
CA LYS A 32 -15.47 7.04 -11.57
C LYS A 32 -14.56 7.78 -10.59
N LEU A 33 -15.14 8.60 -9.72
CA LEU A 33 -14.40 9.43 -8.76
C LEU A 33 -14.65 8.95 -7.34
N PHE A 34 -13.58 8.70 -6.59
CA PHE A 34 -13.65 8.25 -5.20
C PHE A 34 -12.93 9.24 -4.30
N THR A 35 -13.71 10.05 -3.59
CA THR A 35 -13.23 11.07 -2.66
C THR A 35 -12.89 10.48 -1.29
N SER A 36 -11.88 11.07 -0.65
CA SER A 36 -11.53 10.82 0.75
C SER A 36 -12.14 11.89 1.66
N LYS A 37 -12.11 11.64 2.97
CA LYS A 37 -12.26 12.70 3.98
C LYS A 37 -11.06 13.64 3.93
N ASP A 38 -11.28 14.91 4.24
CA ASP A 38 -10.22 15.93 4.27
C ASP A 38 -9.25 15.76 5.45
N LYS A 39 -9.74 15.22 6.56
CA LYS A 39 -8.98 14.97 7.79
C LYS A 39 -9.07 13.50 8.20
N HIS A 40 -8.09 13.07 8.99
CA HIS A 40 -8.06 11.75 9.60
C HIS A 40 -8.15 10.57 8.62
N TYR A 41 -7.67 10.78 7.40
CA TYR A 41 -7.72 9.78 6.36
C TYR A 41 -6.45 8.92 6.30
N ARG A 42 -5.33 9.44 6.81
CA ARG A 42 -4.01 8.84 6.61
C ARG A 42 -3.66 7.87 7.74
N THR A 43 -3.47 6.61 7.38
CA THR A 43 -3.17 5.49 8.29
C THR A 43 -1.72 5.46 8.77
N ARG A 44 -0.83 6.16 8.07
CA ARG A 44 0.60 6.21 8.39
C ARG A 44 1.09 7.65 8.48
N ALA A 45 1.79 7.97 9.57
CA ALA A 45 2.46 9.24 9.75
C ALA A 45 3.92 9.03 10.13
N GLU A 46 4.82 9.77 9.50
CA GLU A 46 6.26 9.75 9.80
C GLU A 46 6.69 11.16 10.16
N LEU A 47 7.34 11.30 11.32
CA LEU A 47 7.78 12.57 11.86
C LEU A 47 9.22 12.45 12.33
N SER A 48 9.96 13.55 12.24
CA SER A 48 11.23 13.69 12.94
C SER A 48 11.00 14.22 14.35
N PHE A 49 12.02 14.11 15.20
CA PHE A 49 12.10 14.90 16.41
C PHE A 49 13.05 16.10 16.23
N TYR A 50 12.72 17.20 16.88
CA TYR A 50 13.54 18.40 17.03
C TYR A 50 13.82 18.62 18.51
N HIS A 51 15.10 18.81 18.83
CA HIS A 51 15.60 18.99 20.21
C HIS A 51 15.97 20.45 20.39
N GLU A 52 15.38 21.10 21.39
CA GLU A 52 15.62 22.50 21.70
C GLU A 52 15.40 22.74 23.19
N ASN A 53 16.31 23.44 23.86
CA ASN A 53 16.21 23.78 25.29
C ASN A 53 15.86 22.58 26.20
N ASP A 54 16.58 21.46 26.04
CA ASP A 54 16.38 20.19 26.78
C ASP A 54 14.98 19.56 26.68
N THR A 55 14.17 20.04 25.72
CA THR A 55 12.87 19.48 25.39
C THR A 55 12.83 18.94 23.96
N LEU A 56 11.74 18.21 23.69
CA LEU A 56 11.52 17.44 22.48
C LEU A 56 10.25 17.92 21.78
N PHE A 57 10.32 18.10 20.47
CA PHE A 57 9.18 18.46 19.63
C PHE A 57 9.06 17.51 18.44
N TYR A 58 7.84 17.23 18.00
CA TYR A 58 7.65 16.67 16.66
C TYR A 58 8.02 17.71 15.61
N ALA A 59 8.61 17.26 14.51
CA ALA A 59 8.97 18.13 13.41
C ALA A 59 8.83 17.40 12.07
N MET A 60 8.57 18.17 11.02
CA MET A 60 8.65 17.70 9.64
C MET A 60 9.75 18.46 8.91
N PHE A 61 10.47 17.75 8.05
CA PHE A 61 11.46 18.34 7.17
C PHE A 61 10.82 18.73 5.86
N ASP A 62 11.00 19.98 5.45
CA ASP A 62 10.65 20.42 4.10
C ASP A 62 11.83 20.19 3.15
N PRO A 63 11.72 19.30 2.16
CA PRO A 63 12.78 19.05 1.20
C PRO A 63 13.19 20.27 0.37
N LYS A 64 12.27 21.23 0.15
CA LYS A 64 12.52 22.42 -0.66
C LYS A 64 13.36 23.44 0.10
N SER A 65 12.94 23.81 1.31
CA SER A 65 13.69 24.76 2.14
C SER A 65 14.84 24.15 2.92
N LYS A 66 14.89 22.81 3.02
CA LYS A 66 15.80 22.04 3.89
C LYS A 66 15.70 22.42 5.37
N LYS A 67 14.53 22.93 5.81
CA LYS A 67 14.28 23.32 7.20
C LYS A 67 13.37 22.31 7.90
N LYS A 68 13.55 22.19 9.22
CA LYS A 68 12.61 21.50 10.10
C LYS A 68 11.58 22.50 10.62
N TYR A 69 10.31 22.12 10.57
CA TYR A 69 9.20 22.86 11.14
C TYR A 69 8.63 22.06 12.31
N ILE A 70 8.44 22.70 13.46
CA ILE A 70 7.76 22.10 14.60
C ILE A 70 6.29 21.86 14.22
N ILE A 71 5.80 20.67 14.56
CA ILE A 71 4.43 20.25 14.26
C ILE A 71 3.68 20.04 15.57
N GLU A 72 2.64 20.84 15.78
CA GLU A 72 1.76 20.73 16.95
C GLU A 72 0.54 19.84 16.69
N TYR A 73 0.05 19.82 15.44
CA TYR A 73 -1.11 19.04 15.01
C TYR A 73 -0.88 18.44 13.63
N LEU A 74 -1.50 17.28 13.37
CA LEU A 74 -1.33 16.51 12.13
C LEU A 74 -2.69 16.09 11.56
N ASP A 75 -3.50 17.06 11.15
CA ASP A 75 -4.91 16.88 10.78
C ASP A 75 -5.21 15.78 9.75
N PHE A 76 -4.28 15.50 8.84
CA PHE A 76 -4.47 14.43 7.85
C PHE A 76 -4.36 13.02 8.46
N ALA A 77 -3.65 12.86 9.57
CA ALA A 77 -3.40 11.57 10.20
C ALA A 77 -4.64 11.07 10.96
N ASP A 78 -4.83 9.75 10.95
CA ASP A 78 -5.90 9.04 11.63
C ASP A 78 -6.11 9.56 13.07
N GLU A 79 -7.36 9.65 13.52
CA GLU A 79 -7.74 10.16 14.85
C GLU A 79 -6.95 9.50 15.99
N LYS A 80 -6.63 8.21 15.87
CA LYS A 80 -5.82 7.49 16.87
C LYS A 80 -4.39 8.04 16.93
N ILE A 81 -3.80 8.40 15.79
CA ILE A 81 -2.47 9.03 15.72
C ILE A 81 -2.55 10.41 16.38
N CYS A 82 -3.50 11.24 15.95
CA CYS A 82 -3.68 12.60 16.49
C CYS A 82 -3.90 12.60 18.00
N ALA A 83 -4.70 11.68 18.52
CA ALA A 83 -4.97 11.55 19.95
C ALA A 83 -3.78 10.99 20.75
N PHE A 84 -2.94 10.17 20.12
CA PHE A 84 -1.80 9.52 20.79
C PHE A 84 -0.53 10.36 20.78
N MET A 85 -0.31 11.16 19.73
CA MET A 85 0.89 11.98 19.56
C MET A 85 1.22 12.85 20.80
N PRO A 86 0.28 13.62 21.39
CA PRO A 86 0.57 14.42 22.58
C PRO A 86 0.97 13.57 23.79
N LYS A 87 0.28 12.44 24.01
CA LYS A 87 0.55 11.52 25.13
C LYS A 87 1.95 10.92 25.02
N LEU A 88 2.34 10.46 23.83
CA LEU A 88 3.67 9.95 23.59
C LEU A 88 4.74 11.02 23.85
N LEU A 89 4.50 12.24 23.36
CA LEU A 89 5.46 13.33 23.50
C LEU A 89 5.67 13.72 24.98
N GLU A 90 4.60 13.74 25.78
CA GLU A 90 4.67 14.00 27.21
C GLU A 90 5.52 12.96 27.95
N TYR A 91 5.29 11.67 27.70
CA TYR A 91 6.09 10.59 28.31
C TYR A 91 7.54 10.64 27.88
N LEU A 92 7.80 10.85 26.58
CA LEU A 92 9.17 10.99 26.08
C LEU A 92 9.88 12.16 26.75
N ARG A 93 9.22 13.30 26.97
CA ARG A 93 9.82 14.49 27.59
C ARG A 93 10.30 14.27 29.03
N GLN A 94 9.64 13.37 29.76
CA GLN A 94 9.89 13.09 31.18
C GLN A 94 11.05 12.10 31.41
N ASP A 95 11.55 11.43 30.37
CA ASP A 95 12.61 10.42 30.49
C ASP A 95 13.81 10.79 29.61
N ASP A 96 14.89 11.26 30.24
CA ASP A 96 16.12 11.67 29.55
C ASP A 96 16.74 10.54 28.72
N LYS A 97 16.63 9.29 29.18
CA LYS A 97 17.13 8.13 28.43
C LYS A 97 16.29 7.90 27.18
N LEU A 98 14.97 8.13 27.22
CA LEU A 98 14.11 8.00 26.04
C LEU A 98 14.27 9.17 25.07
N LYS A 99 14.52 10.40 25.55
CA LYS A 99 14.81 11.57 24.69
C LYS A 99 16.13 11.41 23.94
N GLU A 100 17.17 11.01 24.65
CA GLU A 100 18.54 11.04 24.15
C GLU A 100 18.67 10.28 22.81
N LYS A 101 19.18 10.98 21.77
CA LYS A 101 19.43 10.45 20.42
C LYS A 101 18.20 9.87 19.69
N LEU A 102 16.99 10.13 20.18
CA LEU A 102 15.74 9.87 19.46
C LEU A 102 15.60 10.88 18.32
N PHE A 103 15.41 10.42 17.08
CA PHE A 103 15.42 11.30 15.91
C PHE A 103 14.18 11.20 15.02
N GLY A 104 13.41 10.12 15.12
CA GLY A 104 12.17 9.96 14.35
C GLY A 104 11.16 9.03 14.99
N VAL A 105 9.94 9.11 14.51
CA VAL A 105 8.82 8.25 14.87
C VAL A 105 7.99 7.91 13.64
N GLU A 106 7.54 6.67 13.56
CA GLU A 106 6.57 6.20 12.56
C GLU A 106 5.33 5.69 13.30
N PHE A 107 4.16 6.20 12.93
CA PHE A 107 2.87 5.73 13.40
C PHE A 107 2.19 4.93 12.30
N LEU A 108 1.60 3.80 12.66
CA LEU A 108 0.81 2.97 11.76
C LEU A 108 -0.50 2.59 12.45
N THR A 109 -1.64 2.91 11.83
CA THR A 109 -2.96 2.52 12.33
C THR A 109 -3.66 1.55 11.40
N THR A 110 -4.49 0.72 12.02
CA THR A 110 -5.60 0.04 11.36
C THR A 110 -6.90 0.62 11.90
N LYS A 111 -8.06 0.04 11.52
CA LYS A 111 -9.33 0.39 12.17
C LYS A 111 -9.33 0.02 13.65
N GLN A 112 -8.56 -1.00 14.05
CA GLN A 112 -8.58 -1.57 15.40
C GLN A 112 -7.37 -1.16 16.25
N GLU A 113 -6.21 -0.98 15.65
CA GLU A 113 -4.94 -0.95 16.38
C GLU A 113 -4.05 0.23 15.96
N LEU A 114 -3.08 0.56 16.81
CA LEU A 114 -2.02 1.55 16.58
C LEU A 114 -0.68 0.90 16.93
N SER A 115 0.30 1.07 16.05
CA SER A 115 1.71 0.74 16.29
C SER A 115 2.55 2.00 16.20
N VAL A 116 3.59 2.06 17.04
CA VAL A 116 4.55 3.15 17.09
C VAL A 116 5.95 2.59 16.91
N THR A 117 6.71 3.13 15.97
CA THR A 117 8.13 2.80 15.78
C THR A 117 8.98 4.01 16.15
N LEU A 118 9.79 3.92 17.20
CA LEU A 118 10.75 4.95 17.60
C LEU A 118 12.12 4.68 16.97
N LEU A 119 12.75 5.72 16.41
CA LEU A 119 14.01 5.63 15.68
C LEU A 119 15.13 6.35 16.45
N TYR A 120 16.19 5.60 16.80
CA TYR A 120 17.30 6.06 17.63
C TYR A 120 18.65 6.01 16.91
N HIS A 121 19.50 7.02 17.13
CA HIS A 121 20.92 7.00 16.74
C HIS A 121 21.81 6.28 17.76
N LYS A 122 21.30 5.99 18.96
CA LYS A 122 22.00 5.17 19.97
C LYS A 122 21.51 3.73 19.96
N ASN A 123 22.25 2.86 20.64
CA ASN A 123 21.87 1.47 20.83
C ASN A 123 20.62 1.37 21.71
N ILE A 124 19.52 0.87 21.15
CA ILE A 124 18.24 0.73 21.86
C ILE A 124 18.27 -0.31 23.00
N GLU A 125 19.23 -1.25 22.99
CA GLU A 125 19.35 -2.23 24.08
C GLU A 125 19.67 -1.56 25.42
N ASP A 126 20.41 -0.44 25.39
CA ASP A 126 20.84 0.29 26.59
C ASP A 126 19.65 0.97 27.30
N ILE A 127 18.52 1.11 26.60
CA ILE A 127 17.27 1.72 27.10
C ILE A 127 16.08 0.76 27.03
N LYS A 128 16.31 -0.56 26.90
CA LYS A 128 15.25 -1.56 26.74
C LYS A 128 14.19 -1.49 27.84
N SER A 129 14.61 -1.34 29.12
CA SER A 129 13.67 -1.24 30.24
C SER A 129 12.83 0.03 30.20
N ASN A 130 13.40 1.18 29.80
CA ASN A 130 12.66 2.42 29.63
C ASN A 130 11.61 2.30 28.52
N LEU A 131 11.97 1.64 27.40
CA LEU A 131 11.05 1.37 26.28
C LEU A 131 9.92 0.39 26.68
N GLU A 132 10.23 -0.64 27.47
CA GLU A 132 9.23 -1.57 28.00
C GLU A 132 8.23 -0.87 28.92
N ASN A 133 8.73 -0.03 29.83
CA ASN A 133 7.89 0.79 30.71
C ASN A 133 7.00 1.74 29.91
N LEU A 134 7.54 2.38 28.85
CA LEU A 134 6.76 3.24 27.96
C LEU A 134 5.61 2.45 27.29
N SER A 135 5.91 1.28 26.71
CA SER A 135 4.90 0.43 26.06
C SER A 135 3.80 -0.03 27.03
N ASN A 136 4.18 -0.38 28.26
CA ASN A 136 3.24 -0.80 29.29
C ASN A 136 2.36 0.34 29.78
N ASN A 137 2.95 1.50 30.12
CA ASN A 137 2.23 2.65 30.67
C ASN A 137 1.27 3.30 29.65
N LEU A 138 1.67 3.38 28.37
CA LEU A 138 0.82 3.89 27.29
C LEU A 138 -0.05 2.81 26.65
N HIS A 139 0.05 1.57 27.13
CA HIS A 139 -0.64 0.40 26.60
C HIS A 139 -0.51 0.19 25.08
N ILE A 140 0.64 0.49 24.48
CA ILE A 140 0.82 0.55 23.02
C ILE A 140 1.72 -0.56 22.46
N ASN A 141 1.47 -0.98 21.22
CA ASN A 141 2.40 -1.78 20.42
C ASN A 141 3.59 -0.90 20.03
N LEU A 142 4.77 -1.18 20.58
CA LEU A 142 5.96 -0.35 20.42
C LEU A 142 7.08 -1.14 19.75
N ILE A 143 7.66 -0.54 18.72
CA ILE A 143 8.90 -0.99 18.11
C ILE A 143 9.95 0.09 18.34
N ALA A 144 11.17 -0.29 18.70
CA ALA A 144 12.32 0.60 18.70
C ALA A 144 13.35 0.10 17.68
N ARG A 145 13.90 1.01 16.86
CA ARG A 145 14.93 0.70 15.88
C ARG A 145 16.17 1.56 16.11
N SER A 146 17.33 0.93 15.98
CA SER A 146 18.62 1.59 15.80
C SER A 146 19.43 0.82 14.78
N LYS A 147 20.67 1.25 14.47
CA LYS A 147 21.49 0.63 13.42
C LYS A 147 21.63 -0.89 13.64
N GLY A 148 20.99 -1.68 12.78
CA GLY A 148 21.04 -3.14 12.79
C GLY A 148 20.28 -3.82 13.94
N LYS A 149 19.49 -3.09 14.74
CA LYS A 149 18.76 -3.63 15.89
C LYS A 149 17.29 -3.23 15.87
N LYS A 150 16.43 -4.15 16.32
CA LYS A 150 14.98 -3.98 16.44
C LYS A 150 14.52 -4.62 17.75
N LEU A 151 13.88 -3.83 18.61
CA LEU A 151 13.20 -4.32 19.82
C LEU A 151 11.69 -4.18 19.60
N ILE A 152 10.95 -5.19 20.03
CA ILE A 152 9.48 -5.25 19.89
C ILE A 152 8.91 -5.43 21.30
N PHE A 153 7.95 -4.59 21.66
CA PHE A 153 7.19 -4.68 22.90
C PHE A 153 5.72 -4.92 22.55
N LYS A 154 5.14 -5.94 23.16
CA LYS A 154 3.84 -6.55 22.79
C LYS A 154 3.90 -7.26 21.44
N THR A 155 3.28 -6.71 20.39
CA THR A 155 3.23 -7.30 19.05
C THR A 155 3.72 -6.29 18.01
N GLU A 156 4.45 -6.78 17.02
CA GLU A 156 4.76 -6.02 15.80
C GLU A 156 3.70 -6.21 14.70
N ASN A 157 2.88 -7.25 14.82
CA ASN A 157 1.81 -7.53 13.88
C ASN A 157 0.57 -6.75 14.29
N LEU A 158 -0.09 -6.18 13.28
CA LEU A 158 -1.36 -5.50 13.39
C LEU A 158 -2.44 -6.27 12.63
N ARG A 159 -3.65 -6.22 13.18
CA ARG A 159 -4.87 -6.74 12.56
C ARG A 159 -5.70 -5.62 11.96
N GLN A 160 -6.27 -5.90 10.79
CA GLN A 160 -7.16 -4.99 10.08
C GLN A 160 -8.37 -5.76 9.55
N THR A 161 -9.55 -5.19 9.71
CA THR A 161 -10.75 -5.64 8.99
C THR A 161 -11.10 -4.64 7.89
N LEU A 162 -11.23 -5.12 6.66
CA LEU A 162 -11.81 -4.35 5.55
C LEU A 162 -13.24 -4.83 5.28
N ASN A 163 -14.15 -3.90 5.06
CA ASN A 163 -15.52 -4.14 4.59
C ASN A 163 -15.53 -3.92 3.07
N ILE A 164 -15.67 -5.00 2.31
CA ILE A 164 -15.71 -4.98 0.85
C ILE A 164 -17.07 -5.51 0.42
N GLN A 165 -17.92 -4.64 -0.12
CA GLN A 165 -19.35 -4.93 -0.33
C GLN A 165 -19.96 -5.45 0.99
N ASP A 166 -20.66 -6.57 1.00
CA ASP A 166 -21.27 -7.17 2.20
C ASP A 166 -20.34 -8.14 2.97
N ARG A 167 -19.04 -8.13 2.66
CA ARG A 167 -18.06 -9.08 3.24
C ARG A 167 -17.05 -8.37 4.12
N LYS A 168 -16.69 -9.02 5.22
CA LYS A 168 -15.54 -8.65 6.05
C LYS A 168 -14.34 -9.50 5.65
N ILE A 169 -13.22 -8.84 5.42
CA ILE A 169 -11.96 -9.48 5.11
C ILE A 169 -10.97 -9.13 6.20
N PHE A 170 -10.32 -10.14 6.75
CA PHE A 170 -9.40 -10.01 7.87
C PHE A 170 -7.96 -10.09 7.40
N TYR A 171 -7.14 -9.16 7.85
CA TYR A 171 -5.73 -9.11 7.51
C TYR A 171 -4.89 -9.03 8.79
N GLU A 172 -3.74 -9.68 8.77
CA GLU A 172 -2.61 -9.50 9.65
C GLU A 172 -1.40 -9.09 8.80
N PHE A 173 -0.67 -8.08 9.24
CA PHE A 173 0.57 -7.58 8.63
C PHE A 173 1.43 -6.90 9.70
N ASN A 174 2.65 -6.47 9.38
CA ASN A 174 3.47 -5.68 10.29
C ASN A 174 3.88 -4.34 9.65
N ASN A 175 4.65 -3.53 10.39
CA ASN A 175 5.06 -2.20 9.95
C ASN A 175 5.98 -2.20 8.70
N ASP A 176 6.58 -3.34 8.36
CA ASP A 176 7.44 -3.49 7.18
C ASP A 176 6.61 -3.86 5.92
N CYS A 177 5.32 -4.22 6.05
CA CYS A 177 4.43 -4.44 4.91
C CYS A 177 3.97 -3.10 4.30
N PHE A 178 3.93 -3.04 2.97
CA PHE A 178 3.28 -1.91 2.27
C PHE A 178 1.76 -1.99 2.48
N ILE A 179 1.16 -0.90 2.93
CA ILE A 179 -0.29 -0.74 3.00
C ILE A 179 -0.70 0.53 2.29
N GLN A 180 -1.93 0.54 1.77
CA GLN A 180 -2.52 1.75 1.23
C GLN A 180 -2.67 2.80 2.34
N PRO A 181 -2.30 4.07 2.08
CA PRO A 181 -2.23 5.12 3.09
C PRO A 181 -3.60 5.57 3.59
N ASN A 182 -4.68 5.19 2.91
CA ASN A 182 -6.04 5.53 3.27
C ASN A 182 -6.92 4.28 3.19
N THR A 183 -7.24 3.69 4.35
CA THR A 183 -8.03 2.46 4.44
C THR A 183 -9.39 2.61 3.77
N ALA A 184 -10.05 3.77 3.88
CA ALA A 184 -11.38 3.98 3.31
C ALA A 184 -11.34 4.05 1.77
N ILE A 185 -10.30 4.65 1.20
CA ILE A 185 -10.10 4.65 -0.26
C ILE A 185 -9.70 3.27 -0.75
N ASN A 186 -8.87 2.53 -0.01
CA ASN A 186 -8.53 1.15 -0.34
C ASN A 186 -9.78 0.26 -0.43
N GLU A 187 -10.71 0.38 0.52
CA GLU A 187 -12.00 -0.35 0.48
C GLU A 187 -12.81 -0.02 -0.77
N LYS A 188 -12.88 1.27 -1.15
CA LYS A 188 -13.56 1.72 -2.37
C LYS A 188 -12.87 1.18 -3.62
N MET A 189 -11.54 1.16 -3.65
CA MET A 189 -10.75 0.65 -4.77
C MET A 189 -10.96 -0.85 -4.98
N ILE A 190 -10.86 -1.65 -3.92
CA ILE A 190 -11.15 -3.09 -3.99
C ILE A 190 -12.62 -3.32 -4.39
N THR A 191 -13.56 -2.54 -3.84
CA THR A 191 -14.99 -2.64 -4.18
C THR A 191 -15.24 -2.33 -5.65
N TRP A 192 -14.60 -1.30 -6.21
CA TRP A 192 -14.67 -0.96 -7.63
C TRP A 192 -14.19 -2.11 -8.53
N VAL A 193 -13.09 -2.78 -8.17
CA VAL A 193 -12.63 -3.98 -8.90
C VAL A 193 -13.68 -5.10 -8.80
N CYS A 194 -14.23 -5.36 -7.61
CA CYS A 194 -15.30 -6.36 -7.43
C CYS A 194 -16.54 -6.06 -8.30
N GLU A 195 -16.95 -4.80 -8.41
CA GLU A 195 -18.07 -4.37 -9.25
C GLU A 195 -17.83 -4.66 -10.73
N ILE A 196 -16.63 -4.39 -11.24
CA ILE A 196 -16.26 -4.73 -12.62
C ILE A 196 -16.35 -6.24 -12.81
N LEU A 197 -15.76 -7.02 -11.90
CA LEU A 197 -15.71 -8.47 -12.03
C LEU A 197 -17.10 -9.11 -12.08
N ASN A 198 -18.12 -8.54 -11.45
CA ASN A 198 -19.49 -9.05 -11.50
C ASN A 198 -20.03 -9.22 -12.94
N THR A 199 -19.58 -8.39 -13.88
CA THR A 199 -20.02 -8.42 -15.29
C THR A 199 -19.08 -9.20 -16.21
N GLN A 200 -17.94 -9.67 -15.70
CA GLN A 200 -16.92 -10.34 -16.51
C GLN A 200 -17.08 -11.87 -16.54
N LYS A 201 -16.58 -12.50 -17.60
CA LYS A 201 -16.37 -13.96 -17.64
C LYS A 201 -15.06 -14.30 -16.93
N ARG A 202 -15.16 -15.04 -15.82
CA ARG A 202 -14.05 -15.27 -14.89
C ARG A 202 -13.60 -16.73 -14.94
N MET A 203 -12.31 -16.93 -15.09
CA MET A 203 -11.62 -18.21 -14.96
C MET A 203 -10.66 -18.12 -13.78
N ASP A 204 -9.34 -18.14 -14.03
CA ASP A 204 -8.32 -17.89 -13.01
C ASP A 204 -7.81 -16.45 -13.07
N LEU A 205 -7.25 -15.97 -11.95
CA LEU A 205 -6.60 -14.67 -11.83
C LEU A 205 -5.08 -14.85 -11.67
N LEU A 206 -4.31 -14.08 -12.43
CA LEU A 206 -2.91 -13.83 -12.12
C LEU A 206 -2.77 -12.47 -11.42
N GLU A 207 -2.11 -12.40 -10.28
CA GLU A 207 -1.83 -11.13 -9.60
C GLU A 207 -0.32 -10.92 -9.45
N LEU A 208 0.14 -9.75 -9.89
CA LEU A 208 1.53 -9.30 -9.71
C LEU A 208 1.58 -8.26 -8.59
N TYR A 209 2.63 -8.33 -7.77
CA TYR A 209 2.86 -7.42 -6.64
C TYR A 209 1.80 -7.55 -5.53
N CYS A 210 1.42 -8.79 -5.19
CA CYS A 210 0.28 -9.03 -4.30
C CYS A 210 0.49 -8.55 -2.84
N GLY A 211 1.73 -8.27 -2.43
CA GLY A 211 2.03 -7.90 -1.04
C GLY A 211 1.54 -8.95 -0.07
N TYR A 212 0.86 -8.50 1.00
CA TYR A 212 0.24 -9.37 2.01
C TYR A 212 -1.16 -9.88 1.61
N GLY A 213 -1.56 -9.70 0.34
CA GLY A 213 -2.82 -10.16 -0.23
C GLY A 213 -3.94 -9.11 -0.30
N ASN A 214 -3.59 -7.81 -0.44
CA ASN A 214 -4.55 -6.69 -0.33
C ASN A 214 -5.74 -6.81 -1.29
N PHE A 215 -5.49 -7.06 -2.57
CA PHE A 215 -6.55 -7.37 -3.53
C PHE A 215 -6.86 -8.86 -3.53
N THR A 216 -5.81 -9.70 -3.48
CA THR A 216 -5.89 -11.17 -3.60
C THR A 216 -7.04 -11.78 -2.82
N LEU A 217 -7.14 -11.49 -1.51
CA LEU A 217 -8.15 -12.11 -0.65
C LEU A 217 -9.57 -11.67 -0.99
N ALA A 218 -9.75 -10.40 -1.34
CA ALA A 218 -11.06 -9.85 -1.69
C ALA A 218 -11.58 -10.39 -3.02
N LEU A 219 -10.66 -10.63 -3.95
CA LEU A 219 -10.94 -11.10 -5.29
C LEU A 219 -11.03 -12.62 -5.38
N ALA A 220 -10.45 -13.38 -4.44
CA ALA A 220 -10.40 -14.84 -4.50
C ALA A 220 -11.76 -15.51 -4.77
N PRO A 221 -12.89 -15.07 -4.17
CA PRO A 221 -14.19 -15.70 -4.43
C PRO A 221 -14.77 -15.46 -5.84
N PHE A 222 -14.17 -14.57 -6.64
CA PHE A 222 -14.60 -14.30 -8.02
C PHE A 222 -13.99 -15.25 -9.05
N PHE A 223 -12.95 -16.01 -8.69
CA PHE A 223 -12.16 -16.85 -9.59
C PHE A 223 -12.10 -18.30 -9.13
N PHE A 224 -11.82 -19.23 -10.05
CA PHE A 224 -11.62 -20.64 -9.68
C PHE A 224 -10.32 -20.81 -8.91
N LYS A 225 -9.21 -20.29 -9.45
CA LYS A 225 -7.92 -20.20 -8.78
C LYS A 225 -7.32 -18.81 -8.93
N VAL A 226 -6.50 -18.44 -7.96
CA VAL A 226 -5.66 -17.24 -8.02
C VAL A 226 -4.20 -17.66 -7.92
N LEU A 227 -3.36 -17.20 -8.86
CA LEU A 227 -1.91 -17.22 -8.71
C LEU A 227 -1.45 -15.81 -8.35
N ALA A 228 -0.96 -15.62 -7.14
CA ALA A 228 -0.50 -14.33 -6.65
C ALA A 228 1.03 -14.34 -6.46
N THR A 229 1.71 -13.32 -6.98
CA THR A 229 3.17 -13.24 -6.99
C THR A 229 3.69 -12.02 -6.24
N GLU A 230 4.76 -12.24 -5.46
CA GLU A 230 5.42 -11.24 -4.64
C GLU A 230 6.87 -11.64 -4.39
N ILE A 231 7.78 -10.68 -4.28
CA ILE A 231 9.21 -10.94 -4.08
C ILE A 231 9.57 -11.12 -2.59
N SER A 232 8.85 -10.43 -1.71
CA SER A 232 9.08 -10.37 -0.27
C SER A 232 8.57 -11.64 0.42
N LYS A 233 9.51 -12.38 1.02
CA LYS A 233 9.19 -13.55 1.86
C LYS A 233 8.29 -13.18 3.04
N SER A 234 8.49 -12.00 3.63
CA SER A 234 7.67 -11.53 4.76
C SER A 234 6.22 -11.31 4.32
N ASN A 235 6.01 -10.67 3.18
CA ASN A 235 4.67 -10.44 2.62
C ASN A 235 3.97 -11.76 2.28
N ILE A 236 4.67 -12.73 1.68
CA ILE A 236 4.11 -14.06 1.41
C ILE A 236 3.68 -14.77 2.70
N ASN A 237 4.47 -14.70 3.77
CA ASN A 237 4.10 -15.30 5.05
C ASN A 237 2.82 -14.68 5.62
N PHE A 238 2.64 -13.36 5.51
CA PHE A 238 1.39 -12.71 5.91
C PHE A 238 0.24 -13.07 4.98
N ALA A 239 0.46 -13.14 3.67
CA ALA A 239 -0.57 -13.52 2.71
C ALA A 239 -1.12 -14.93 2.97
N LEU A 240 -0.25 -15.88 3.34
CA LEU A 240 -0.63 -17.23 3.76
C LEU A 240 -1.46 -17.22 5.05
N LYS A 241 -0.99 -16.50 6.10
CA LYS A 241 -1.77 -16.31 7.33
C LYS A 241 -3.14 -15.68 7.06
N ASN A 242 -3.20 -14.73 6.13
CA ASN A 242 -4.44 -14.05 5.81
C ASN A 242 -5.39 -14.98 5.03
N CYS A 243 -4.89 -15.95 4.28
CA CYS A 243 -5.75 -17.01 3.73
C CYS A 243 -6.37 -17.85 4.85
N GLU A 244 -5.59 -18.22 5.87
CA GLU A 244 -6.10 -18.95 7.04
C GLU A 244 -7.17 -18.12 7.78
N LEU A 245 -6.93 -16.83 8.01
CA LEU A 245 -7.88 -15.93 8.68
C LEU A 245 -9.21 -15.77 7.94
N ASN A 246 -9.24 -15.97 6.62
CA ASN A 246 -10.43 -15.84 5.79
C ASN A 246 -10.99 -17.18 5.29
N ASN A 247 -10.40 -18.31 5.70
CA ASN A 247 -10.72 -19.65 5.18
C ASN A 247 -10.65 -19.73 3.64
N THR A 248 -9.71 -19.03 3.04
CA THR A 248 -9.52 -18.99 1.58
C THR A 248 -8.55 -20.08 1.15
N THR A 249 -8.95 -20.96 0.24
CA THR A 249 -8.17 -22.15 -0.15
C THR A 249 -7.77 -22.20 -1.62
N ASN A 250 -8.29 -21.29 -2.46
CA ASN A 250 -8.07 -21.28 -3.91
C ASN A 250 -6.94 -20.32 -4.37
N ILE A 251 -6.13 -19.81 -3.45
CA ILE A 251 -4.99 -18.93 -3.75
C ILE A 251 -3.69 -19.74 -3.67
N HIS A 252 -2.89 -19.62 -4.73
CA HIS A 252 -1.53 -20.12 -4.80
C HIS A 252 -0.57 -18.94 -4.80
N PHE A 253 0.37 -18.93 -3.86
CA PHE A 253 1.40 -17.90 -3.81
C PHE A 253 2.71 -18.40 -4.41
N ALA A 254 3.30 -17.61 -5.31
CA ALA A 254 4.64 -17.85 -5.80
C ALA A 254 5.53 -16.67 -5.43
N ARG A 255 6.61 -16.95 -4.69
CA ARG A 255 7.60 -15.90 -4.39
C ARG A 255 8.45 -15.66 -5.63
N LEU A 256 8.04 -14.79 -6.55
CA LEU A 256 8.76 -14.48 -7.80
C LEU A 256 8.60 -13.00 -8.13
N SER A 257 9.61 -12.43 -8.80
CA SER A 257 9.41 -11.15 -9.46
C SER A 257 8.57 -11.32 -10.73
N SER A 258 8.03 -10.22 -11.24
CA SER A 258 7.29 -10.19 -12.51
C SER A 258 8.15 -10.65 -13.70
N GLU A 259 9.45 -10.36 -13.68
CA GLU A 259 10.41 -10.80 -14.69
C GLU A 259 10.65 -12.31 -14.58
N GLU A 260 10.86 -12.82 -13.37
CA GLU A 260 11.02 -14.26 -13.13
C GLU A 260 9.78 -15.04 -13.54
N LEU A 261 8.59 -14.52 -13.23
CA LEU A 261 7.33 -15.12 -13.67
C LEU A 261 7.21 -15.11 -15.20
N SER A 262 7.60 -14.02 -15.88
CA SER A 262 7.59 -13.94 -17.35
C SER A 262 8.47 -15.03 -17.97
N LEU A 263 9.67 -15.26 -17.42
CA LEU A 263 10.56 -16.35 -17.85
C LEU A 263 9.95 -17.74 -17.59
N ALA A 264 9.30 -17.93 -16.44
CA ALA A 264 8.68 -19.19 -16.08
C ALA A 264 7.49 -19.54 -16.99
N ILE A 265 6.60 -18.57 -17.27
CA ILE A 265 5.44 -18.74 -18.15
C ILE A 265 5.88 -19.04 -19.58
N LYS A 266 6.99 -18.44 -20.04
CA LYS A 266 7.57 -18.73 -21.36
C LYS A 266 8.35 -20.05 -21.41
N LYS A 267 8.50 -20.76 -20.29
CA LYS A 267 9.32 -21.98 -20.14
C LYS A 267 10.79 -21.77 -20.52
N GLU A 268 11.28 -20.53 -20.39
CA GLU A 268 12.68 -20.19 -20.66
C GLU A 268 13.59 -20.54 -19.48
N ARG A 269 13.04 -20.56 -18.25
CA ARG A 269 13.75 -20.91 -17.04
C ARG A 269 12.82 -21.54 -16.00
N GLU A 270 13.25 -22.66 -15.43
CA GLU A 270 12.57 -23.28 -14.29
C GLU A 270 12.98 -22.62 -12.97
N PHE A 271 12.02 -22.49 -12.05
CA PHE A 271 12.25 -21.93 -10.73
C PHE A 271 11.80 -22.92 -9.66
N PHE A 272 12.71 -23.32 -8.77
CA PHE A 272 12.39 -24.21 -7.65
C PHE A 272 11.23 -23.69 -6.77
N ARG A 273 11.02 -22.37 -6.73
CA ARG A 273 9.90 -21.71 -6.02
C ARG A 273 8.52 -22.01 -6.64
N LEU A 274 8.47 -22.62 -7.82
CA LEU A 274 7.25 -23.09 -8.49
C LEU A 274 7.10 -24.62 -8.46
N LYS A 275 7.96 -25.37 -7.76
CA LYS A 275 7.95 -26.84 -7.79
C LYS A 275 6.58 -27.48 -7.47
N ASP A 276 5.78 -26.81 -6.64
CA ASP A 276 4.46 -27.26 -6.20
C ASP A 276 3.31 -26.57 -6.98
N ILE A 277 3.65 -25.78 -8.02
CA ILE A 277 2.71 -24.99 -8.83
C ILE A 277 2.98 -25.29 -10.31
N ARG A 278 2.05 -26.03 -10.95
CA ARG A 278 2.08 -26.23 -12.40
C ARG A 278 1.37 -25.07 -13.09
N LEU A 279 2.13 -24.19 -13.73
CA LEU A 279 1.59 -23.01 -14.43
C LEU A 279 0.59 -23.38 -15.54
N ASP A 280 0.80 -24.51 -16.21
CA ASP A 280 -0.09 -25.02 -17.26
C ASP A 280 -1.47 -25.47 -16.73
N ASP A 281 -1.61 -25.67 -15.40
CA ASP A 281 -2.92 -26.00 -14.81
C ASP A 281 -3.84 -24.77 -14.74
N PHE A 282 -3.32 -23.55 -14.92
CA PHE A 282 -4.08 -22.31 -14.81
C PHE A 282 -4.62 -21.82 -16.15
N ASN A 283 -5.88 -21.39 -16.14
CA ASN A 283 -6.54 -20.74 -17.27
C ASN A 283 -6.86 -19.29 -16.91
N PHE A 284 -5.87 -18.41 -17.01
CA PHE A 284 -6.01 -17.01 -16.60
C PHE A 284 -6.91 -16.23 -17.55
N SER A 285 -8.06 -15.74 -17.07
CA SER A 285 -8.87 -14.79 -17.82
C SER A 285 -8.61 -13.33 -17.45
N HIS A 286 -8.00 -13.10 -16.28
CA HIS A 286 -7.66 -11.77 -15.78
C HIS A 286 -6.23 -11.74 -15.26
N VAL A 287 -5.59 -10.58 -15.40
CA VAL A 287 -4.37 -10.22 -14.67
C VAL A 287 -4.58 -8.93 -13.90
N LEU A 288 -4.15 -8.90 -12.64
CA LEU A 288 -4.11 -7.69 -11.82
C LEU A 288 -2.65 -7.26 -11.61
N VAL A 289 -2.39 -5.97 -11.80
CA VAL A 289 -1.09 -5.36 -11.51
C VAL A 289 -1.28 -4.11 -10.64
N ASP A 290 -0.57 -4.06 -9.51
CA ASP A 290 -0.40 -2.88 -8.67
C ASP A 290 1.11 -2.58 -8.52
N PRO A 291 1.78 -2.15 -9.60
CA PRO A 291 3.23 -2.00 -9.61
C PRO A 291 3.72 -0.84 -8.75
N PRO A 292 5.03 -0.82 -8.41
CA PRO A 292 5.64 0.34 -7.78
C PRO A 292 5.49 1.60 -8.63
N ARG A 293 5.76 2.76 -8.02
CA ARG A 293 5.69 4.10 -8.66
C ARG A 293 6.45 4.25 -9.98
N ALA A 294 7.39 3.36 -10.28
CA ALA A 294 8.16 3.33 -11.52
C ALA A 294 7.35 2.81 -12.73
N GLY A 295 6.21 2.14 -12.50
CA GLY A 295 5.44 1.46 -13.54
C GLY A 295 5.96 0.05 -13.82
N LEU A 296 5.53 -0.52 -14.94
CA LEU A 296 5.95 -1.84 -15.40
C LEU A 296 7.13 -1.79 -16.35
N ASP A 297 8.02 -2.77 -16.22
CA ASP A 297 9.04 -3.05 -17.22
C ASP A 297 8.43 -3.67 -18.49
N LYS A 298 9.11 -3.48 -19.63
CA LYS A 298 8.64 -3.94 -20.95
C LYS A 298 8.33 -5.44 -20.98
N SER A 299 9.16 -6.27 -20.34
CA SER A 299 8.97 -7.72 -20.26
C SER A 299 7.67 -8.13 -19.55
N VAL A 300 7.21 -7.30 -18.61
CA VAL A 300 5.97 -7.49 -17.85
C VAL A 300 4.78 -7.00 -18.67
N ILE A 301 4.91 -5.85 -19.34
CA ILE A 301 3.91 -5.35 -20.30
C ILE A 301 3.61 -6.42 -21.37
N ASP A 302 4.66 -6.99 -21.98
CA ASP A 302 4.51 -8.02 -23.02
C ASP A 302 3.94 -9.34 -22.47
N LEU A 303 4.14 -9.63 -21.18
CA LEU A 303 3.48 -10.74 -20.49
C LEU A 303 1.98 -10.46 -20.33
N ILE A 304 1.60 -9.29 -19.78
CA ILE A 304 0.21 -9.03 -19.43
C ILE A 304 -0.70 -8.80 -20.65
N LYS A 305 -0.14 -8.36 -21.79
CA LYS A 305 -0.86 -8.27 -23.09
C LYS A 305 -1.41 -9.62 -23.60
N LYS A 306 -0.98 -10.74 -23.03
CA LYS A 306 -1.44 -12.07 -23.46
C LYS A 306 -2.82 -12.41 -22.92
N TYR A 307 -3.19 -11.87 -21.76
CA TYR A 307 -4.46 -12.14 -21.09
C TYR A 307 -5.60 -11.35 -21.74
N GLU A 308 -6.83 -11.78 -21.47
CA GLU A 308 -8.01 -11.14 -22.05
C GLU A 308 -8.38 -9.83 -21.33
N ASN A 309 -8.20 -9.80 -20.01
CA ASN A 309 -8.60 -8.70 -19.16
C ASN A 309 -7.47 -8.28 -18.25
N ILE A 310 -7.24 -6.97 -18.12
CA ILE A 310 -6.18 -6.37 -17.31
C ILE A 310 -6.82 -5.41 -16.31
N ILE A 311 -6.60 -5.66 -15.03
CA ILE A 311 -6.90 -4.71 -13.94
C ILE A 311 -5.59 -4.04 -13.57
N TYR A 312 -5.48 -2.74 -13.82
CA TYR A 312 -4.27 -1.97 -13.58
C TYR A 312 -4.54 -0.93 -12.50
N ILE A 313 -3.88 -1.05 -11.36
CA ILE A 313 -3.86 -0.04 -10.29
C ILE A 313 -2.54 0.72 -10.37
N SER A 314 -2.57 2.04 -10.26
CA SER A 314 -1.36 2.86 -10.34
C SER A 314 -1.44 4.09 -9.46
N CYS A 315 -0.49 4.21 -8.54
CA CYS A 315 -0.28 5.44 -7.77
C CYS A 315 0.47 6.56 -8.54
N ASN A 316 0.75 6.37 -9.84
CA ASN A 316 1.44 7.34 -10.68
C ASN A 316 0.79 7.43 -12.09
N PRO A 317 -0.01 8.47 -12.36
CA PRO A 317 -0.67 8.66 -13.65
C PRO A 317 0.31 8.81 -14.84
N ILE A 318 1.53 9.29 -14.60
CA ILE A 318 2.51 9.52 -15.67
C ILE A 318 3.02 8.19 -16.22
N THR A 319 3.46 7.29 -15.34
CA THR A 319 3.95 5.96 -15.75
C THR A 319 2.81 5.09 -16.26
N LEU A 320 1.60 5.24 -15.70
CA LEU A 320 0.40 4.61 -16.24
C LEU A 320 0.16 5.00 -17.70
N LYS A 321 0.26 6.30 -18.04
CA LYS A 321 0.10 6.76 -19.42
C LYS A 321 1.11 6.10 -20.37
N GLU A 322 2.37 6.03 -19.98
CA GLU A 322 3.40 5.36 -20.80
C GLU A 322 3.11 3.87 -20.98
N ASN A 323 2.60 3.19 -19.95
CA ASN A 323 2.20 1.79 -20.07
C ASN A 323 0.92 1.62 -20.92
N LEU A 324 -0.03 2.55 -20.86
CA LEU A 324 -1.23 2.52 -21.70
C LEU A 324 -0.92 2.70 -23.19
N LYS A 325 0.08 3.50 -23.59
CA LYS A 325 0.51 3.58 -24.99
C LYS A 325 0.80 2.21 -25.60
N GLU A 326 1.39 1.33 -24.79
CA GLU A 326 1.73 -0.03 -25.17
C GLU A 326 0.55 -0.99 -25.07
N LEU A 327 -0.17 -0.96 -23.94
CA LEU A 327 -1.31 -1.86 -23.70
C LEU A 327 -2.45 -1.59 -24.69
N SER A 328 -2.67 -0.32 -25.05
CA SER A 328 -3.70 0.11 -25.99
C SER A 328 -3.49 -0.35 -27.44
N LEU A 329 -2.34 -0.95 -27.76
CA LEU A 329 -2.12 -1.62 -29.05
C LEU A 329 -2.90 -2.94 -29.17
N THR A 330 -3.35 -3.51 -28.05
CA THR A 330 -3.99 -4.84 -28.00
C THR A 330 -5.27 -4.86 -27.17
N HIS A 331 -5.43 -3.88 -26.26
CA HIS A 331 -6.56 -3.79 -25.36
C HIS A 331 -7.21 -2.41 -25.46
N ARG A 332 -8.50 -2.31 -25.18
CA ARG A 332 -9.21 -1.04 -25.02
C ARG A 332 -9.47 -0.78 -23.54
N VAL A 333 -9.38 0.48 -23.14
CA VAL A 333 -9.76 0.90 -21.79
C VAL A 333 -11.28 0.94 -21.68
N GLU A 334 -11.83 0.12 -20.79
CA GLU A 334 -13.28 -0.02 -20.62
C GLU A 334 -13.83 0.83 -19.48
N GLU A 335 -13.08 0.89 -18.37
CA GLU A 335 -13.41 1.65 -17.17
C GLU A 335 -12.16 2.36 -16.65
N PHE A 336 -12.35 3.57 -16.11
CA PHE A 336 -11.30 4.35 -15.48
C PHE A 336 -11.80 4.98 -14.18
N ALA A 337 -11.11 4.73 -13.08
CA ALA A 337 -11.40 5.29 -11.76
C ALA A 337 -10.23 6.13 -11.21
N LEU A 338 -10.57 7.18 -10.46
CA LEU A 338 -9.64 8.04 -9.73
C LEU A 338 -9.92 7.93 -8.23
N PHE A 339 -8.86 7.65 -7.46
CA PHE A 339 -8.89 7.40 -6.03
C PHE A 339 -8.04 8.45 -5.31
N ASP A 340 -8.69 9.29 -4.51
CA ASP A 340 -8.00 10.36 -3.78
C ASP A 340 -7.38 9.86 -2.47
N GLN A 341 -6.31 9.08 -2.57
CA GLN A 341 -5.55 8.57 -1.42
C GLN A 341 -4.89 9.67 -0.58
N PHE A 342 -4.59 10.82 -1.20
CA PHE A 342 -3.78 11.90 -0.61
C PHE A 342 -4.42 13.26 -0.88
N VAL A 343 -5.39 13.62 -0.04
CA VAL A 343 -6.12 14.89 -0.12
C VAL A 343 -5.17 16.07 0.04
N ASN A 344 -5.40 17.14 -0.73
CA ASN A 344 -4.58 18.35 -0.75
C ASN A 344 -3.11 18.10 -1.15
N THR A 345 -2.88 17.05 -1.95
CA THR A 345 -1.58 16.79 -2.56
C THR A 345 -1.76 16.52 -4.05
N PRO A 346 -0.75 16.72 -4.88
CA PRO A 346 -0.76 16.39 -6.31
C PRO A 346 -0.62 14.88 -6.59
N HIS A 347 -0.68 14.02 -5.57
CA HIS A 347 -0.76 12.59 -5.76
C HIS A 347 -2.19 12.15 -6.08
N LEU A 348 -2.29 11.17 -6.96
CA LEU A 348 -3.55 10.55 -7.35
C LEU A 348 -3.30 9.09 -7.68
N GLU A 349 -4.18 8.22 -7.21
CA GLU A 349 -4.19 6.82 -7.62
C GLU A 349 -5.26 6.59 -8.68
N CYS A 350 -4.93 5.83 -9.70
CA CYS A 350 -5.77 5.51 -10.85
C CYS A 350 -6.01 4.01 -10.91
N GLY A 351 -7.24 3.61 -11.18
CA GLY A 351 -7.59 2.25 -11.56
C GLY A 351 -8.06 2.22 -13.01
N VAL A 352 -7.56 1.27 -13.79
CA VAL A 352 -7.96 1.09 -15.19
C VAL A 352 -8.31 -0.37 -15.41
N PHE A 353 -9.46 -0.62 -16.04
CA PHE A 353 -9.81 -1.93 -16.54
C PHE A 353 -9.69 -1.93 -18.06
N LEU A 354 -8.95 -2.88 -18.60
CA LEU A 354 -8.77 -3.06 -20.03
C LEU A 354 -9.25 -4.44 -20.45
N SER A 355 -9.88 -4.51 -21.63
CA SER A 355 -10.24 -5.77 -22.29
C SER A 355 -9.60 -5.84 -23.67
N LYS A 356 -9.26 -7.05 -24.11
CA LYS A 356 -8.65 -7.27 -25.42
C LYS A 356 -9.58 -6.85 -26.55
N VAL A 357 -9.01 -6.29 -27.62
CA VAL A 357 -9.74 -5.81 -28.81
C VAL A 357 -10.08 -6.96 -29.74
#